data_AF-A0A3A9A955-F1
#
_entry.id   AF-A0A3A9A955-F1
#
_cell.length_a   1.000
_cell.length_b   1.000
_cell.length_c   1.000
_cell.angle_alpha   90.00
_cell.angle_beta   90.00
_cell.angle_gamma   90.00
#
_symmetry.space_group_name_H-M   'P 1'
#
loop_
_entity.id
_entity.type
_entity.pdbx_description
1 polymer ?
#
loop_
_entity_poly.entity_id
_entity_poly.type
_entity_poly.pdbx_seq_one_letter_code
_entity_poly.pdbx_strand_id
1 'polypeptide(L)'
;MIILVDTREKVNDHIISSFDKNGICYKKKALEYGDYSFALPRNEELSIPRDMYFNKKVCIERKASLEEISGNLTKERDRFEKELSLAPKEKVLLIENANYSDVANGNYNTKYNKKSFLASLHGFWFKYNIPVFFMPDNKYSALFVKKYFEYYLKNYLR
;
A
#
# COMPACT_ATOMS: atom_id res chain seq x y z
N MET A 1 -16.97 -7.06 -0.39
CA MET A 1 -15.61 -6.78 0.13
C MET A 1 -15.63 -5.40 0.76
N ILE A 2 -14.99 -5.24 1.92
CA ILE A 2 -14.83 -3.96 2.62
C ILE A 2 -13.33 -3.66 2.69
N ILE A 3 -12.91 -2.52 2.16
CA ILE A 3 -11.52 -2.06 2.26
C ILE A 3 -11.24 -1.65 3.71
N LEU A 4 -10.15 -2.14 4.29
CA LEU A 4 -9.67 -1.71 5.59
C LEU A 4 -8.67 -0.58 5.37
N VAL A 5 -8.88 0.55 6.02
CA VAL A 5 -7.99 1.71 6.00
C VAL A 5 -7.36 1.85 7.38
N ASP A 6 -6.02 1.91 7.45
CA ASP A 6 -5.33 2.08 8.71
C ASP A 6 -5.73 3.40 9.39
N THR A 7 -5.87 3.39 10.71
CA THR A 7 -6.27 4.58 11.48
C THR A 7 -5.22 5.67 11.51
N ARG A 8 -3.95 5.35 11.24
CA ARG A 8 -2.83 6.31 11.20
C ARG A 8 -2.69 6.96 9.83
N GLU A 9 -3.34 6.42 8.80
CA GLU A 9 -3.32 6.99 7.46
C GLU A 9 -4.20 8.26 7.42
N LYS A 10 -3.55 9.42 7.35
CA LYS A 10 -4.20 10.74 7.48
C LYS A 10 -4.31 11.51 6.17
N VAL A 11 -3.42 11.27 5.21
CA VAL A 11 -3.35 12.03 3.95
C VAL A 11 -3.84 11.13 2.82
N ASN A 12 -5.14 10.82 2.83
CA ASN A 12 -5.78 9.92 1.87
C ASN A 12 -7.17 10.39 1.41
N ASP A 13 -7.48 11.67 1.56
CA ASP A 13 -8.80 12.23 1.20
C ASP A 13 -9.18 11.96 -0.25
N HIS A 14 -8.22 11.97 -1.18
CA HIS A 14 -8.46 11.64 -2.59
C HIS A 14 -8.87 10.17 -2.78
N ILE A 15 -8.37 9.26 -1.93
CA ILE A 15 -8.76 7.84 -1.94
C ILE A 15 -10.15 7.67 -1.35
N ILE A 16 -10.38 8.24 -0.16
CA ILE A 16 -11.65 8.12 0.57
C ILE A 16 -12.79 8.77 -0.22
N SER A 17 -12.59 9.98 -0.75
CA SER A 17 -13.58 10.66 -1.59
C SER A 17 -13.91 9.86 -2.85
N SER A 18 -12.92 9.19 -3.44
CA SER A 18 -13.13 8.30 -4.58
C SER A 18 -13.89 7.04 -4.17
N PHE A 19 -13.64 6.48 -2.98
CA PHE A 19 -14.44 5.37 -2.47
C PHE A 19 -15.90 5.75 -2.26
N ASP A 20 -16.16 6.89 -1.60
CA ASP A 20 -17.51 7.40 -1.39
C ASP A 20 -18.24 7.63 -2.71
N LYS A 21 -17.60 8.32 -3.67
CA LYS A 21 -18.16 8.61 -5.00
C LYS A 21 -18.52 7.35 -5.80
N ASN A 22 -17.74 6.27 -5.63
CA ASN A 22 -17.91 5.03 -6.39
C ASN A 22 -18.63 3.92 -5.60
N GLY A 23 -19.16 4.21 -4.41
CA GLY A 23 -19.84 3.22 -3.57
C GLY A 23 -18.94 2.06 -3.12
N ILE A 24 -17.63 2.30 -2.96
CA ILE A 24 -16.69 1.30 -2.47
C ILE A 24 -16.78 1.27 -0.95
N CYS A 25 -17.23 0.16 -0.37
CA CYS A 25 -17.29 0.01 1.08
C CYS A 25 -15.88 0.01 1.69
N TYR A 26 -15.65 0.85 2.70
CA TYR A 26 -14.43 0.84 3.51
C TYR A 26 -14.75 1.02 4.99
N LYS A 27 -13.79 0.65 5.85
CA LYS A 27 -13.83 0.93 7.29
C LYS A 27 -12.44 1.27 7.83
N LYS A 28 -12.38 2.22 8.75
CA LYS A 28 -11.14 2.50 9.50
C LYS A 28 -10.89 1.39 10.52
N LYS A 29 -9.65 0.91 10.60
CA LYS A 29 -9.21 -0.13 11.55
C LYS A 29 -7.72 0.03 11.80
N ALA A 30 -7.27 -0.07 13.05
CA ALA A 30 -5.85 -0.19 13.33
C ALA A 30 -5.30 -1.50 12.72
N LEU A 31 -4.43 -1.39 11.72
CA LEU A 31 -3.78 -2.51 11.07
C LEU A 31 -2.41 -2.76 11.74
N GLU A 32 -2.03 -4.03 11.83
CA GLU A 32 -0.68 -4.38 12.29
C GLU A 32 0.36 -3.95 11.25
N TYR A 33 0.01 -4.03 9.95
CA TYR A 33 0.90 -3.78 8.80
C TYR A 33 0.13 -3.14 7.65
N GLY A 34 0.81 -2.27 6.90
CA GLY A 34 0.26 -1.59 5.74
C GLY A 34 -0.79 -0.53 6.08
N ASP A 35 -1.07 0.32 5.10
CA ASP A 35 -2.10 1.37 5.19
C ASP A 35 -3.46 0.86 4.71
N TYR A 36 -3.47 -0.15 3.84
CA TYR A 36 -4.70 -0.73 3.32
C TYR A 36 -4.66 -2.27 3.34
N SER A 37 -5.82 -2.87 3.61
CA SER A 37 -6.11 -4.28 3.38
C SER A 37 -7.61 -4.45 3.10
N PHE A 38 -8.18 -5.63 3.27
CA PHE A 38 -9.62 -5.84 3.13
C PHE A 38 -10.19 -6.90 4.08
N ALA A 39 -11.51 -6.90 4.19
CA ALA A 39 -12.30 -7.93 4.84
C ALA A 39 -13.46 -8.36 3.93
N LEU A 40 -13.92 -9.58 4.14
CA LEU A 40 -15.19 -10.07 3.62
C LEU A 40 -16.17 -10.12 4.79
N PRO A 41 -17.28 -9.37 4.73
CA PRO A 41 -18.30 -9.49 5.76
C PRO A 41 -18.94 -10.88 5.71
N ARG A 42 -19.50 -11.32 6.84
CA ARG A 42 -20.41 -12.48 6.87
C ARG A 42 -21.43 -12.37 5.74
N ASN A 43 -21.61 -13.46 5.01
CA ASN A 43 -22.61 -13.59 3.96
C ASN A 43 -23.02 -15.07 3.88
N GLU A 44 -24.23 -15.39 4.33
CA GLU A 44 -24.73 -16.77 4.38
C GLU A 44 -24.97 -17.35 2.98
N GLU A 45 -25.47 -16.56 2.04
CA GLU A 45 -25.70 -16.97 0.65
C GLU A 45 -24.39 -17.41 -0.03
N LEU A 46 -23.28 -16.77 0.32
CA LEU A 46 -21.95 -17.12 -0.17
C LEU A 46 -21.19 -18.09 0.76
N SER A 47 -21.87 -18.69 1.74
CA SER A 47 -21.27 -19.62 2.71
C SER A 47 -20.08 -19.04 3.49
N ILE A 48 -20.15 -17.74 3.80
CA ILE A 48 -19.19 -17.01 4.63
C ILE A 48 -19.81 -16.85 6.03
N PRO A 49 -19.55 -17.75 6.99
CA PRO A 49 -20.28 -17.81 8.27
C PRO A 49 -19.91 -16.67 9.23
N ARG A 50 -18.82 -15.95 8.99
CA ARG A 50 -18.31 -14.87 9.82
C ARG A 50 -17.48 -13.90 8.99
N ASP A 51 -17.24 -12.71 9.52
CA ASP A 51 -16.29 -11.78 8.92
C ASP A 51 -14.90 -12.42 8.76
N MET A 52 -14.37 -12.39 7.55
CA MET A 52 -13.02 -12.85 7.23
C MET A 52 -12.10 -11.66 6.99
N TYR A 53 -10.99 -11.60 7.72
CA TYR A 53 -10.02 -10.52 7.63
C TYR A 53 -8.77 -10.98 6.88
N PHE A 54 -8.30 -10.16 5.95
CA PHE A 54 -7.14 -10.48 5.10
C PHE A 54 -5.91 -9.62 5.42
N ASN A 55 -5.94 -8.80 6.47
CA ASN A 55 -4.84 -7.93 6.88
C ASN A 55 -3.59 -8.66 7.38
N LYS A 56 -3.65 -9.98 7.59
CA LYS A 56 -2.47 -10.84 7.84
C LYS A 56 -2.03 -11.63 6.59
N LYS A 57 -2.73 -11.47 5.48
CA LYS A 57 -2.50 -12.19 4.22
C LYS A 57 -2.02 -11.27 3.11
N VAL A 58 -2.62 -10.08 2.98
CA VAL A 58 -2.25 -9.09 1.97
C VAL A 58 -2.41 -7.66 2.47
N CYS A 59 -1.48 -6.78 2.09
CA CYS A 59 -1.56 -5.35 2.40
C CYS A 59 -0.99 -4.47 1.29
N ILE A 60 -1.35 -3.19 1.32
CA ILE A 60 -0.69 -2.12 0.55
C ILE A 60 -0.05 -1.18 1.57
N GLU A 61 1.24 -0.97 1.43
CA GLU A 61 1.97 0.11 2.09
C GLU A 61 1.96 1.31 1.13
N ARG A 62 1.45 2.46 1.55
CA ARG A 62 1.39 3.67 0.73
C ARG A 62 2.42 4.69 1.20
N LYS A 63 2.99 5.41 0.24
CA LYS A 63 3.76 6.63 0.46
C LYS A 63 3.25 7.69 -0.48
N ALA A 64 2.90 8.86 0.05
CA ALA A 64 2.25 9.94 -0.68
C ALA A 64 3.19 10.66 -1.67
N SER A 65 4.50 10.48 -1.51
CA SER A 65 5.52 11.20 -2.28
C SER A 65 6.89 10.51 -2.22
N LEU A 66 7.83 10.96 -3.05
CA LEU A 66 9.25 10.57 -2.98
C LEU A 66 9.94 11.10 -1.71
N GLU A 67 9.50 12.25 -1.19
CA GLU A 67 10.04 12.85 0.01
C GLU A 67 9.76 11.98 1.24
N GLU A 68 8.55 11.42 1.35
CA GLU A 68 8.16 10.55 2.45
C GLU A 68 9.01 9.27 2.47
N ILE A 69 9.03 8.53 1.37
CA ILE A 69 9.82 7.30 1.26
C ILE A 69 11.32 7.58 1.39
N SER A 70 11.81 8.73 0.88
CA SER A 70 13.20 9.13 1.08
C SER A 70 13.52 9.33 2.57
N GLY A 71 12.58 9.89 3.35
CA GLY A 71 12.70 10.00 4.79
C GLY A 71 12.76 8.62 5.45
N ASN A 72 11.88 7.70 5.08
CA ASN A 72 11.85 6.35 5.62
C ASN A 72 13.12 5.55 5.26
N LEU A 73 13.66 5.69 4.05
CA LEU A 73 14.86 4.97 3.61
C LEU A 73 16.17 5.52 4.17
N THR A 74 16.12 6.69 4.84
CA THR A 74 17.29 7.36 5.43
C THR A 74 17.19 7.42 6.96
N LYS A 75 16.33 8.27 7.52
CA LYS A 75 16.26 8.56 8.95
C LYS A 75 15.55 7.46 9.74
N GLU A 76 14.58 6.79 9.14
CA GLU A 76 13.75 5.79 9.81
C GLU A 76 13.95 4.38 9.23
N ARG A 77 15.12 4.15 8.62
CA ARG A 77 15.37 2.96 7.80
C ARG A 77 15.15 1.66 8.56
N ASP A 78 15.70 1.56 9.77
CA ASP A 78 15.59 0.35 10.59
C ASP A 78 14.14 0.06 11.00
N ARG A 79 13.38 1.12 11.28
CA ARG A 79 11.95 1.00 11.61
C ARG A 79 11.16 0.54 10.39
N PHE A 80 11.36 1.19 9.25
CA PHE A 80 10.68 0.85 8.01
C PHE A 80 11.01 -0.58 7.56
N GLU A 81 12.27 -0.98 7.66
CA GLU A 81 12.74 -2.33 7.38
C GLU A 81 12.08 -3.36 8.29
N LYS A 82 11.98 -3.08 9.59
CA LYS A 82 11.28 -3.93 10.55
C LYS A 82 9.81 -4.08 10.19
N GLU A 83 9.09 -2.99 9.95
CA GLU A 83 7.67 -2.98 9.58
C GLU A 83 7.43 -3.82 8.31
N LEU A 84 8.26 -3.67 7.28
CA LEU A 84 8.14 -4.43 6.03
C LEU A 84 8.50 -5.91 6.17
N SER A 85 9.47 -6.24 7.02
CA SER A 85 9.88 -7.63 7.26
C SER A 85 8.80 -8.45 7.99
N LEU A 86 8.02 -7.80 8.85
CA LEU A 86 6.93 -8.42 9.61
C LEU A 86 5.59 -8.42 8.85
N ALA A 87 5.47 -7.58 7.82
CA ALA A 87 4.28 -7.50 6.98
C ALA A 87 4.00 -8.82 6.23
N PRO A 88 2.74 -9.08 5.84
CA PRO A 88 2.36 -10.27 5.07
C PRO A 88 3.25 -10.50 3.83
N LYS A 89 3.36 -11.75 3.38
CA LYS A 89 4.16 -12.08 2.19
C LYS A 89 3.68 -11.37 0.94
N GLU A 90 2.35 -11.29 0.78
CA GLU A 90 1.71 -10.60 -0.34
C GLU A 90 1.55 -9.13 0.04
N LYS A 91 2.33 -8.27 -0.60
CA LYS A 91 2.34 -6.84 -0.30
C LYS A 91 2.85 -6.06 -1.49
N VAL A 92 2.56 -4.76 -1.50
CA VAL A 92 3.08 -3.83 -2.50
C VAL A 92 3.33 -2.48 -1.82
N LEU A 93 4.42 -1.82 -2.20
CA LEU A 93 4.70 -0.43 -1.86
C LEU A 93 4.16 0.46 -2.98
N LEU A 94 3.08 1.18 -2.70
CA LEU A 94 2.47 2.16 -3.60
C LEU A 94 3.09 3.54 -3.33
N ILE A 95 3.81 4.09 -4.30
CA ILE A 95 4.41 5.43 -4.21
C ILE A 95 3.63 6.37 -5.13
N GLU A 96 3.00 7.39 -4.56
CA GLU A 96 2.20 8.37 -5.31
C GLU A 96 3.01 9.56 -5.83
N ASN A 97 2.43 10.24 -6.84
CA ASN A 97 2.90 11.48 -7.44
C ASN A 97 4.34 11.38 -7.96
N ALA A 98 4.73 10.19 -8.42
CA ALA A 98 6.09 9.89 -8.79
C ALA A 98 6.17 8.80 -9.86
N ASN A 99 7.24 8.84 -10.64
CA ASN A 99 7.65 7.81 -11.57
C ASN A 99 9.02 7.26 -11.18
N TYR A 100 9.38 6.10 -11.74
CA TYR A 100 10.72 5.56 -11.62
C TYR A 100 11.79 6.53 -12.17
N SER A 101 11.47 7.26 -13.25
CA SER A 101 12.35 8.28 -13.83
C SER A 101 12.64 9.43 -12.88
N ASP A 102 11.71 9.77 -11.99
CA ASP A 102 11.91 10.86 -11.03
C ASP A 102 12.99 10.49 -10.03
N VAL A 103 12.99 9.25 -9.53
CA VAL A 103 14.08 8.74 -8.69
C VAL A 103 15.40 8.68 -9.46
N ALA A 104 15.37 8.17 -10.70
CA ALA A 104 16.58 8.01 -11.52
C ALA A 104 17.25 9.36 -11.89
N ASN A 105 16.44 10.40 -12.09
CA ASN A 105 16.92 11.73 -12.44
C ASN A 105 17.25 12.58 -11.22
N GLY A 106 16.63 12.31 -10.07
CA GLY A 106 16.75 13.14 -8.87
C GLY A 106 15.66 14.20 -8.76
N ASN A 107 14.48 13.97 -9.35
CA ASN A 107 13.35 14.90 -9.37
C ASN A 107 12.53 14.78 -8.06
N TYR A 108 13.15 15.14 -6.95
CA TYR A 108 12.53 15.18 -5.62
C TYR A 108 13.28 16.17 -4.73
N ASN A 109 12.63 16.64 -3.67
CA ASN A 109 13.12 17.79 -2.88
C ASN A 109 13.97 17.38 -1.66
N THR A 110 14.52 16.18 -1.65
CA THR A 110 15.40 15.69 -0.58
C THR A 110 16.86 15.65 -1.03
N LYS A 111 17.79 15.64 -0.06
CA LYS A 111 19.22 15.47 -0.33
C LYS A 111 19.62 14.00 -0.52
N TYR A 112 18.66 13.08 -0.65
CA TYR A 112 18.97 11.67 -0.75
C TYR A 112 19.59 11.37 -2.12
N ASN A 113 20.74 10.69 -2.12
CA ASN A 113 21.45 10.39 -3.36
C ASN A 113 20.62 9.44 -4.24
N LYS A 114 20.40 9.82 -5.51
CA LYS A 114 19.58 9.04 -6.45
C LYS A 114 20.05 7.60 -6.68
N LYS A 115 21.37 7.34 -6.69
CA LYS A 115 21.91 5.98 -6.81
C LYS A 115 21.58 5.17 -5.55
N SER A 116 21.76 5.76 -4.37
CA SER A 116 21.42 5.12 -3.09
C SER A 116 19.91 4.88 -2.94
N PHE A 117 19.09 5.78 -3.47
CA PHE A 117 17.63 5.65 -3.46
C PHE A 117 17.20 4.48 -4.35
N LEU A 118 17.66 4.42 -5.60
CA LEU A 118 17.40 3.27 -6.49
C LEU A 118 17.88 1.95 -5.87
N ALA A 119 19.10 1.92 -5.32
CA ALA A 119 19.65 0.75 -4.66
C ALA A 119 18.79 0.30 -3.48
N SER A 120 18.23 1.25 -2.71
CA SER A 120 17.36 0.92 -1.59
C SER A 120 16.00 0.39 -2.02
N LEU A 121 15.37 0.99 -3.04
CA LEU A 121 14.09 0.51 -3.56
C LEU A 121 14.20 -0.94 -4.05
N HIS A 122 15.20 -1.25 -4.87
CA HIS A 122 15.42 -2.61 -5.37
C HIS A 122 15.90 -3.56 -4.26
N GLY A 123 16.77 -3.09 -3.37
CA GLY A 123 17.24 -3.87 -2.22
C GLY A 123 16.08 -4.32 -1.33
N PHE A 124 15.16 -3.42 -1.01
CA PHE A 124 13.95 -3.75 -0.26
C PHE A 124 13.02 -4.67 -1.03
N TRP A 125 12.80 -4.40 -2.33
CA TRP A 125 11.98 -5.26 -3.19
C TRP A 125 12.44 -6.70 -3.10
N PHE A 126 13.70 -6.98 -3.41
CA PHE A 126 14.21 -8.36 -3.46
C PHE A 126 14.35 -8.98 -2.08
N LYS A 127 14.77 -8.21 -1.07
CA LYS A 127 14.97 -8.74 0.29
C LYS A 127 13.66 -9.11 0.99
N TYR A 128 12.60 -8.33 0.77
CA TYR A 128 11.33 -8.47 1.49
C TYR A 128 10.15 -8.88 0.61
N ASN A 129 10.39 -9.16 -0.67
CA ASN A 129 9.37 -9.46 -1.67
C ASN A 129 8.27 -8.37 -1.70
N ILE A 130 8.68 -7.11 -1.79
CA ILE A 130 7.77 -5.96 -1.86
C ILE A 130 7.91 -5.23 -3.20
N PRO A 131 7.11 -5.59 -4.21
CA PRO A 131 7.02 -4.83 -5.44
C PRO A 131 6.77 -3.35 -5.16
N VAL A 132 7.47 -2.50 -5.90
CA VAL A 132 7.30 -1.04 -5.86
C VAL A 132 6.45 -0.63 -7.04
N PHE A 133 5.27 -0.09 -6.77
CA PHE A 133 4.34 0.42 -7.76
C PHE A 133 4.32 1.94 -7.71
N PHE A 134 4.78 2.57 -8.78
CA PHE A 134 4.72 4.03 -8.94
C PHE A 134 3.35 4.44 -9.49
N MET A 135 2.72 5.41 -8.84
CA MET A 135 1.44 5.99 -9.22
C MET A 135 1.64 7.48 -9.53
N PRO A 136 1.90 7.84 -10.80
CA PRO A 136 2.23 9.23 -11.17
C PRO A 136 1.08 10.20 -10.89
N ASP A 137 -0.15 9.73 -11.00
CA ASP A 137 -1.36 10.51 -10.75
C ASP A 137 -2.17 9.81 -9.64
N ASN A 138 -2.15 10.40 -8.45
CA ASN A 138 -2.76 9.81 -7.26
C ASN A 138 -4.27 9.61 -7.37
N LYS A 139 -4.97 10.26 -8.32
CA LYS A 139 -6.41 10.05 -8.51
C LYS A 139 -6.77 8.59 -8.83
N TYR A 140 -5.81 7.81 -9.32
CA TYR A 140 -5.98 6.40 -9.62
C TYR A 140 -5.66 5.47 -8.45
N SER A 141 -5.14 5.98 -7.33
CA SER A 141 -4.78 5.15 -6.17
C SER A 141 -5.96 4.39 -5.60
N ALA A 142 -7.15 5.01 -5.51
CA ALA A 142 -8.36 4.33 -5.05
C ALA A 142 -8.72 3.12 -5.95
N LEU A 143 -8.63 3.31 -7.26
CA LEU A 143 -8.88 2.24 -8.23
C LEU A 143 -7.85 1.12 -8.06
N PHE A 144 -6.57 1.47 -7.91
CA PHE A 144 -5.49 0.51 -7.66
C PHE A 144 -5.74 -0.29 -6.38
N VAL A 145 -6.00 0.38 -5.24
CA VAL A 145 -6.28 -0.27 -3.95
C VAL A 145 -7.43 -1.28 -4.09
N LYS A 146 -8.54 -0.86 -4.69
CA LYS A 146 -9.71 -1.72 -4.89
C LYS A 146 -9.39 -2.91 -5.79
N LYS A 147 -8.71 -2.69 -6.92
CA LYS A 147 -8.43 -3.73 -7.91
C LYS A 147 -7.36 -4.71 -7.44
N TYR A 148 -6.34 -4.23 -6.74
CA TYR A 148 -5.31 -5.07 -6.16
C TYR A 148 -5.91 -6.14 -5.24
N PHE A 149 -6.79 -5.74 -4.31
CA PHE A 149 -7.47 -6.69 -3.43
C PHE A 149 -8.53 -7.53 -4.13
N GLU A 150 -9.28 -6.96 -5.08
CA GLU A 150 -10.27 -7.73 -5.86
C GLU A 150 -9.61 -8.90 -6.60
N TYR A 151 -8.49 -8.65 -7.29
CA TYR A 151 -7.79 -9.70 -8.03
C TYR A 151 -7.01 -10.65 -7.13
N TYR A 152 -6.46 -10.15 -6.01
CA TYR A 152 -5.91 -11.01 -4.98
C TYR A 152 -6.95 -12.03 -4.50
N LEU A 153 -8.15 -11.57 -4.13
CA LEU A 153 -9.21 -12.44 -3.65
C LEU A 153 -9.66 -13.44 -4.72
N LYS A 154 -9.82 -12.99 -5.98
CA LYS A 154 -10.16 -13.90 -7.09
C LYS A 154 -9.14 -15.01 -7.27
N ASN A 155 -7.85 -14.71 -7.09
CA ASN A 155 -6.81 -15.72 -7.17
C ASN A 155 -6.76 -16.61 -5.92
N TYR A 156 -7.06 -16.07 -4.74
CA TYR A 156 -7.10 -16.81 -3.49
C TYR A 156 -8.25 -17.84 -3.43
N LEU A 157 -9.34 -17.61 -4.15
CA LEU A 157 -10.51 -18.50 -4.21
C LEU A 157 -10.44 -19.56 -5.32
N ARG A 158 -9.42 -19.51 -6.19
CA ARG A 158 -9.16 -20.54 -7.19
C ARG A 158 -8.37 -21.69 -6.57
#